data_AF-A0A661EMI1-F1
#
_entry.id   AF-A0A661EMI1-F1
#
_cell.length_a   1.000
_cell.length_b   1.000
_cell.length_c   1.000
_cell.angle_alpha   90.00
_cell.angle_beta   90.00
_cell.angle_gamma   90.00
#
_symmetry.space_group_name_H-M   'P 1'
#
loop_
_entity.id
_entity.type
_entity.pdbx_description
1 polymer ?
#
loop_
_entity_poly.entity_id
_entity_poly.type
_entity_poly.pdbx_seq_one_letter_code
_entity_poly.pdbx_strand_id
1 'polypeptide(L)'
;ETPFIGYPPELVELYKETLNPEQINLLGRMMTNVCTLFPHLSLVQAPVRFSENEPPVTFLTLRVWQPVSATRTEVWNWFLVEKEASEEYKDAALKAGLRSFSAGGTFDQDDAEGWSATSRGLQGPIGRSLDLNFQTVLG
;
A
#
# COMPACT_ATOMS: atom_id res chain seq x y z
N GLU A 1 -24.49 -2.57 -9.20
CA GLU A 1 -24.00 -1.56 -8.24
C GLU A 1 -22.49 -1.75 -8.08
N THR A 2 -21.72 -0.68 -7.90
CA THR A 2 -20.25 -0.77 -7.79
C THR A 2 -19.87 -1.07 -6.34
N PRO A 3 -19.14 -2.16 -6.03
CA PRO A 3 -18.91 -2.59 -4.66
C PRO A 3 -17.75 -1.81 -3.99
N PHE A 4 -18.04 -0.63 -3.45
CA PHE A 4 -17.07 0.14 -2.65
C PHE A 4 -16.73 -0.56 -1.33
N ILE A 5 -15.79 -1.51 -1.36
CA ILE A 5 -15.38 -2.29 -0.18
C ILE A 5 -14.49 -1.43 0.72
N GLY A 6 -14.89 -1.32 1.99
CA GLY A 6 -14.11 -0.64 3.03
C GLY A 6 -14.10 0.89 2.95
N TYR A 7 -14.93 1.47 2.08
CA TYR A 7 -15.20 2.90 2.04
C TYR A 7 -16.53 3.22 2.72
N PRO A 8 -16.60 4.32 3.47
CA PRO A 8 -17.82 4.72 4.12
C PRO A 8 -18.75 5.42 3.10
N PRO A 9 -20.09 5.29 3.23
CA PRO A 9 -21.04 5.80 2.24
C PRO A 9 -20.88 7.30 1.92
N GLU A 10 -20.54 8.11 2.91
CA GLU A 10 -20.34 9.56 2.73
C GLU A 10 -19.19 9.89 1.77
N LEU A 11 -18.10 9.10 1.77
CA LEU A 11 -17.00 9.29 0.82
C LEU A 11 -17.38 8.77 -0.57
N VAL A 12 -18.21 7.73 -0.65
CA VAL A 12 -18.70 7.22 -1.93
C VAL A 12 -19.52 8.28 -2.68
N GLU A 13 -20.36 9.04 -1.98
CA GLU A 13 -21.07 10.16 -2.59
C GLU A 13 -20.12 11.26 -3.06
N LEU A 14 -19.12 11.63 -2.24
CA LEU A 14 -18.07 12.57 -2.66
C LEU A 14 -17.33 12.12 -3.93
N TYR A 15 -16.98 10.83 -4.03
CA TYR A 15 -16.31 10.31 -5.22
C TYR A 15 -17.19 10.47 -6.45
N LYS A 16 -18.49 10.13 -6.37
CA LYS A 16 -19.43 10.25 -7.49
C LYS A 16 -19.59 11.69 -7.99
N GLU A 17 -19.39 12.68 -7.12
CA GLU A 17 -19.43 14.10 -7.48
C GLU A 17 -18.13 14.61 -8.11
N THR A 18 -17.00 13.96 -7.82
CA THR A 18 -15.65 14.47 -8.14
C THR A 18 -14.91 13.69 -9.23
N LEU A 19 -15.26 12.42 -9.44
CA LEU A 19 -14.60 11.52 -10.39
C LEU A 19 -15.48 11.24 -11.60
N ASN A 20 -14.84 10.94 -12.74
CA ASN A 20 -15.56 10.51 -13.93
C ASN A 20 -16.08 9.05 -13.81
N PRO A 21 -17.02 8.61 -14.66
CA PRO A 21 -17.61 7.28 -14.57
C PRO A 21 -16.59 6.13 -14.63
N GLU A 22 -15.52 6.26 -15.42
CA GLU A 22 -14.47 5.26 -15.56
C GLU A 22 -13.63 5.14 -14.28
N GLN A 23 -13.28 6.26 -13.67
CA GLN A 23 -12.57 6.34 -12.40
C GLN A 23 -13.41 5.78 -11.25
N ILE A 24 -14.71 6.06 -11.24
CA ILE A 24 -15.65 5.48 -10.26
C ILE A 24 -15.72 3.96 -10.40
N ASN A 25 -15.84 3.48 -11.64
CA ASN A 25 -15.88 2.05 -11.90
C ASN A 25 -14.56 1.36 -11.51
N LEU A 26 -13.43 2.03 -11.69
CA LEU A 26 -12.13 1.53 -11.22
C LEU A 26 -12.06 1.51 -9.70
N LEU A 27 -12.24 2.66 -9.04
CA LEU A 27 -12.11 2.82 -7.59
C LEU A 27 -13.04 1.86 -6.84
N GLY A 28 -14.31 1.79 -7.23
CA GLY A 28 -15.29 0.94 -6.56
C GLY A 28 -15.16 -0.56 -6.90
N ARG A 29 -14.24 -0.98 -7.76
CA ARG A 29 -13.92 -2.42 -7.97
C ARG A 29 -12.52 -2.79 -7.51
N MET A 30 -11.71 -1.79 -7.19
CA MET A 30 -10.32 -1.96 -6.81
C MET A 30 -10.24 -2.53 -5.40
N MET A 31 -9.86 -3.80 -5.30
CA MET A 31 -9.54 -4.40 -4.02
C MET A 31 -8.16 -3.94 -3.52
N THR A 32 -7.17 -3.90 -4.40
CA THR A 32 -5.81 -3.52 -4.00
C THR A 32 -5.20 -2.63 -5.08
N ASN A 33 -4.57 -1.55 -4.66
CA ASN A 33 -3.70 -0.73 -5.49
C ASN A 33 -2.29 -0.78 -4.93
N VAL A 34 -1.32 -1.19 -5.75
CA VAL A 34 0.11 -1.08 -5.42
C VAL A 34 0.77 -0.42 -6.62
N CYS A 35 1.39 0.73 -6.40
CA CYS A 35 2.00 1.50 -7.48
C CYS A 35 3.26 2.21 -7.00
N THR A 36 4.19 2.43 -7.93
CA THR A 36 5.37 3.26 -7.72
C THR A 36 5.41 4.36 -8.76
N LEU A 37 5.38 5.60 -8.29
CA LEU A 37 5.79 6.76 -9.06
C LEU A 37 7.32 6.82 -9.03
N PHE A 38 7.92 6.66 -10.21
CA PHE A 38 9.37 6.70 -10.36
C PHE A 38 9.94 8.03 -9.81
N PRO A 39 11.06 8.02 -9.06
CA PRO A 39 11.97 6.88 -8.86
C PRO A 39 11.69 6.01 -7.63
N HIS A 40 11.05 6.54 -6.59
CA HIS A 40 11.03 5.90 -5.27
C HIS A 40 9.85 6.32 -4.38
N LEU A 41 8.76 6.76 -4.98
CA LEU A 41 7.52 7.08 -4.27
C LEU A 41 6.52 5.95 -4.53
N SER A 42 6.13 5.20 -3.50
CA SER A 42 5.17 4.11 -3.63
C SER A 42 3.89 4.40 -2.87
N LEU A 43 2.79 3.81 -3.33
CA LEU A 43 1.50 3.81 -2.65
C LEU A 43 0.96 2.39 -2.53
N VAL A 44 0.30 2.12 -1.41
CA VAL A 44 -0.50 0.90 -1.21
C VAL A 44 -1.87 1.33 -0.68
N GLN A 45 -2.92 0.86 -1.33
CA GLN A 45 -4.30 1.07 -0.92
C GLN A 45 -5.03 -0.27 -0.92
N ALA A 46 -5.60 -0.64 0.22
CA ALA A 46 -6.32 -1.89 0.35
C ALA A 46 -7.31 -1.86 1.53
N PRO A 47 -8.45 -2.56 1.44
CA PRO A 47 -9.29 -2.87 2.58
C PRO A 47 -8.60 -3.92 3.45
N VAL A 48 -8.56 -3.69 4.75
CA VAL A 48 -8.10 -4.68 5.74
C VAL A 48 -9.15 -4.87 6.82
N ARG A 49 -9.16 -6.05 7.41
CA ARG A 49 -10.10 -6.47 8.44
C ARG A 49 -9.34 -7.22 9.52
N PHE A 50 -9.49 -6.79 10.78
CA PHE A 50 -8.79 -7.40 11.91
C PHE A 50 -9.70 -8.20 12.85
N SER A 51 -11.01 -8.20 12.60
CA SER A 51 -12.02 -8.90 13.39
C SER A 51 -13.14 -9.40 12.48
N GLU A 52 -13.63 -10.62 12.74
CA GLU A 52 -14.74 -11.22 12.01
C GLU A 52 -16.08 -10.50 12.21
N ASN A 53 -16.17 -9.57 13.16
CA ASN A 53 -17.39 -8.82 13.45
C ASN A 53 -17.37 -7.38 12.93
N GLU A 54 -16.22 -6.90 12.44
CA GLU A 54 -16.07 -5.53 11.97
C GLU A 54 -16.07 -5.50 10.43
N PRO A 55 -16.59 -4.46 9.76
CA PRO A 55 -16.41 -4.32 8.33
C PRO A 55 -14.92 -4.09 7.99
N PRO A 56 -14.48 -4.42 6.76
CA PRO A 56 -13.16 -4.01 6.31
C PRO A 56 -13.05 -2.48 6.29
N VAL A 57 -11.85 -1.95 6.50
CA VAL A 57 -11.53 -0.53 6.42
C VAL A 57 -10.43 -0.35 5.40
N THR A 58 -10.67 0.49 4.40
CA THR A 58 -9.66 0.85 3.41
C THR A 58 -8.70 1.88 3.99
N PHE A 59 -7.40 1.59 3.88
CA PHE A 59 -6.35 2.56 4.18
C PHE A 59 -5.61 2.92 2.89
N LEU A 60 -4.94 4.07 2.90
CA LEU A 60 -3.94 4.45 1.91
C LEU A 60 -2.64 4.78 2.65
N THR A 61 -1.56 4.12 2.26
CA THR A 61 -0.21 4.54 2.62
C THR A 61 0.52 5.11 1.41
N LEU A 62 1.26 6.18 1.65
CA LEU A 62 2.20 6.79 0.72
C LEU A 62 3.59 6.72 1.36
N ARG A 63 4.60 6.29 0.60
CA ARG A 63 5.95 6.12 1.14
C ARG A 63 7.05 6.51 0.18
N VAL A 64 8.11 7.11 0.71
CA VAL A 64 9.34 7.41 -0.03
C VAL A 64 10.46 6.51 0.47
N TRP A 65 11.13 5.83 -0.46
CA TRP A 65 12.31 5.01 -0.21
C TRP A 65 13.57 5.89 -0.32
N GLN A 66 13.94 6.57 0.76
CA GLN A 66 15.08 7.46 0.79
C GLN A 66 16.40 6.67 0.69
N PRO A 67 17.19 6.86 -0.39
CA PRO A 67 18.45 6.14 -0.53
C PRO A 67 19.49 6.71 0.45
N VAL A 68 19.95 5.90 1.40
CA VAL A 68 21.01 6.29 2.34
C VAL A 68 22.36 5.79 1.86
N SER A 69 22.41 4.58 1.29
CA SER A 69 23.58 4.00 0.62
C SER A 69 23.16 2.84 -0.28
N ALA A 70 24.11 2.17 -0.94
CA ALA A 70 23.83 0.99 -1.76
C ALA A 70 23.17 -0.18 -0.99
N THR A 71 23.27 -0.22 0.35
CA THR A 71 22.76 -1.31 1.19
C THR A 71 21.80 -0.85 2.27
N ARG A 72 21.40 0.42 2.25
CA ARG A 72 20.53 1.00 3.29
C ARG A 72 19.57 2.01 2.70
N THR A 73 18.31 1.87 3.08
CA THR A 73 17.21 2.75 2.72
C THR A 73 16.49 3.19 3.99
N GLU A 74 16.11 4.45 4.08
CA GLU A 74 15.20 4.95 5.09
C GLU A 74 13.80 5.06 4.48
N VAL A 75 12.77 4.66 5.21
CA VAL A 75 11.40 4.69 4.71
C VAL A 75 10.64 5.80 5.41
N TRP A 76 10.22 6.81 4.64
CA TRP A 76 9.25 7.79 5.11
C TRP A 76 7.87 7.29 4.73
N ASN A 77 6.98 7.11 5.70
CA ASN A 77 5.68 6.47 5.52
C ASN A 77 4.59 7.35 6.11
N TRP A 78 3.57 7.66 5.31
CA TRP A 78 2.42 8.45 5.70
C TRP A 78 1.14 7.70 5.41
N PHE A 79 0.17 7.82 6.31
CA PHE A 79 -1.20 7.38 6.07
C PHE A 79 -2.06 8.58 5.69
N LEU A 80 -2.80 8.44 4.60
CA LEU A 80 -3.66 9.49 4.09
C LEU A 80 -5.10 9.00 4.08
N VAL A 81 -6.00 9.94 4.34
CA VAL A 81 -7.45 9.76 4.32
C VAL A 81 -8.06 11.09 3.89
N GLU A 82 -9.23 11.02 3.26
CA GLU A 82 -10.00 12.17 2.82
C GLU A 82 -10.26 13.13 4.00
N LYS A 83 -10.16 14.43 3.72
CA LYS A 83 -10.36 15.47 4.74
C LYS A 83 -11.80 15.44 5.27
N GLU A 84 -12.73 15.15 4.36
CA GLU A 84 -14.17 15.07 4.53
C GLU A 84 -14.61 13.83 5.33
N ALA A 85 -13.73 12.86 5.53
CA ALA A 85 -14.03 11.67 6.30
C ALA A 85 -14.39 12.00 7.76
N SER A 86 -15.26 11.17 8.35
CA SER A 86 -15.55 11.24 9.79
C SER A 86 -14.28 10.94 10.61
N GLU A 87 -14.16 11.56 11.79
CA GLU A 87 -13.02 11.30 12.68
C GLU A 87 -12.91 9.83 13.10
N GLU A 88 -14.04 9.14 13.20
CA GLU A 88 -14.09 7.69 13.43
C GLU A 88 -13.44 6.91 12.29
N TYR A 89 -13.78 7.23 11.03
CA TYR A 89 -13.14 6.57 9.89
C TYR A 89 -11.65 6.90 9.78
N LYS A 90 -11.24 8.15 10.09
CA LYS A 90 -9.82 8.54 10.09
C LYS A 90 -9.02 7.71 11.09
N ASP A 91 -9.53 7.54 12.31
CA ASP A 91 -8.89 6.70 13.33
C ASP A 91 -8.88 5.21 12.92
N ALA A 92 -9.98 4.71 12.36
CA ALA A 92 -10.07 3.34 11.86
C ALA A 92 -9.07 3.07 10.72
N ALA A 93 -8.98 3.97 9.73
CA ALA A 93 -8.06 3.87 8.59
C ALA A 93 -6.60 3.97 9.04
N LEU A 94 -6.29 4.85 10.01
CA LEU A 94 -4.95 4.95 10.59
C LEU A 94 -4.57 3.65 11.32
N LYS A 95 -5.46 3.09 12.15
CA LYS A 95 -5.23 1.80 12.82
C LYS A 95 -5.04 0.68 11.81
N ALA A 96 -5.84 0.69 10.74
CA ALA A 96 -5.75 -0.27 9.66
C ALA A 96 -4.39 -0.22 8.96
N GLY A 97 -3.94 0.99 8.60
CA GLY A 97 -2.63 1.21 8.00
C GLY A 97 -1.48 0.84 8.94
N LEU A 98 -1.53 1.26 10.20
CA LEU A 98 -0.48 0.96 11.19
C LEU A 98 -0.32 -0.54 11.43
N ARG A 99 -1.41 -1.28 11.54
CA ARG A 99 -1.39 -2.73 11.76
C ARG A 99 -0.94 -3.52 10.53
N SER A 100 -0.92 -2.92 9.34
CA SER A 100 -0.62 -3.59 8.08
C SER A 100 0.73 -3.16 7.48
N PHE A 101 0.85 -1.89 7.08
CA PHE A 101 1.98 -1.32 6.33
C PHE A 101 2.67 -0.19 7.12
N SER A 102 3.19 -0.54 8.30
CA SER A 102 4.08 0.30 9.09
C SER A 102 5.28 -0.52 9.57
N ALA A 103 6.25 0.11 10.23
CA ALA A 103 7.42 -0.59 10.76
C ALA A 103 7.08 -1.80 11.67
N GLY A 104 5.92 -1.78 12.35
CA GLY A 104 5.40 -2.90 13.15
C GLY A 104 4.14 -3.54 12.55
N GLY A 105 3.82 -3.25 11.29
CA GLY A 105 2.66 -3.79 10.60
C GLY A 105 2.90 -5.23 10.16
N THR A 106 1.83 -6.01 10.06
CA THR A 106 1.92 -7.46 9.77
C THR A 106 2.51 -7.77 8.40
N PHE A 107 2.29 -6.92 7.40
CA PHE A 107 2.82 -7.14 6.04
C PHE A 107 4.22 -6.54 5.88
N ASP A 108 4.40 -5.30 6.34
CA ASP A 108 5.65 -4.56 6.15
C ASP A 108 6.86 -5.21 6.85
N GLN A 109 6.63 -5.93 7.95
CA GLN A 109 7.69 -6.68 8.63
C GLN A 109 8.23 -7.83 7.77
N ASP A 110 7.35 -8.60 7.13
CA ASP A 110 7.73 -9.71 6.26
C ASP A 110 8.43 -9.19 4.99
N ASP A 111 7.92 -8.10 4.41
CA ASP A 111 8.53 -7.43 3.26
C ASP A 111 9.94 -6.90 3.61
N ALA A 112 10.09 -6.24 4.76
CA ALA A 112 11.37 -5.69 5.21
C ALA A 112 12.44 -6.78 5.41
N GLU A 113 12.07 -7.94 5.96
CA GLU A 113 13.00 -9.05 6.09
C GLU A 113 13.35 -9.64 4.71
N GLY A 114 12.39 -9.77 3.80
CA GLY A 114 12.64 -10.21 2.42
C GLY A 114 13.64 -9.33 1.68
N TRP A 115 13.48 -8.00 1.76
CA TRP A 115 14.43 -7.05 1.17
C TRP A 115 15.80 -7.10 1.83
N SER A 116 15.83 -7.21 3.16
CA SER A 116 17.08 -7.30 3.93
C SER A 116 17.86 -8.57 3.58
N ALA A 117 17.18 -9.71 3.50
CA ALA A 117 17.78 -10.99 3.09
C ALA A 117 18.32 -10.93 1.66
N THR A 118 17.54 -10.37 0.72
CA THR A 118 17.97 -10.16 -0.66
C THR A 118 19.22 -9.29 -0.75
N SER A 119 19.23 -8.14 -0.06
CA SER A 119 20.37 -7.23 -0.05
C SER A 119 21.64 -7.90 0.49
N ARG A 120 21.53 -8.69 1.56
CA ARG A 120 22.64 -9.49 2.12
C ARG A 120 23.15 -10.53 1.12
N GLY A 121 22.26 -11.29 0.48
CA GLY A 121 22.62 -12.32 -0.49
C GLY A 121 23.37 -11.78 -1.71
N LEU A 122 23.02 -10.56 -2.15
CA LEU A 122 23.63 -9.89 -3.30
C LEU A 122 24.98 -9.20 -2.99
N GLN A 123 25.49 -9.25 -1.75
CA GLN A 123 26.81 -8.69 -1.44
C GLN A 123 27.96 -9.60 -1.87
N GLY A 124 27.73 -10.91 -2.02
CA GLY A 124 28.76 -11.88 -2.35
C GLY A 124 29.14 -11.92 -3.84
N PRO A 125 30.34 -12.40 -4.21
CA PRO A 125 30.81 -12.45 -5.59
C PRO A 125 29.92 -13.29 -6.51
N ILE A 126 29.39 -14.42 -6.00
CA ILE A 126 28.48 -15.29 -6.77
C ILE A 126 27.12 -14.60 -6.96
N GLY A 127 26.56 -13.99 -5.90
CA GLY A 127 25.25 -13.33 -5.98
C GLY A 127 25.25 -12.18 -7.00
N ARG A 128 26.37 -11.48 -7.15
CA ARG A 128 26.55 -10.40 -8.13
C ARG A 128 26.83 -10.87 -9.56
N SER A 129 27.17 -12.15 -9.77
CA SER A 129 27.47 -12.69 -11.09
C SER A 129 26.26 -13.30 -11.80
N LEU A 130 25.09 -13.28 -11.16
CA LEU A 130 23.86 -13.86 -11.69
C LEU A 130 22.86 -12.75 -12.08
N ASP A 131 22.06 -13.02 -13.10
CA ASP A 131 20.99 -12.11 -13.52
C ASP A 131 19.72 -12.32 -12.68
N LEU A 132 19.01 -11.23 -12.39
CA LEU A 132 17.68 -11.27 -11.78
C LEU A 132 16.63 -11.61 -12.84
N ASN A 133 15.73 -12.55 -12.53
CA ASN A 133 14.68 -12.96 -13.45
C ASN A 133 13.44 -12.05 -13.34
N PHE A 134 13.06 -11.40 -14.44
CA PHE A 134 11.86 -10.57 -14.57
C PHE A 134 10.93 -11.03 -15.71
N GLN A 135 10.90 -12.34 -15.99
CA GLN A 135 10.19 -12.91 -17.14
C GLN A 135 8.77 -13.40 -16.81
N THR A 136 8.20 -13.03 -15.65
CA THR A 136 6.93 -13.58 -15.12
C THR A 136 5.74 -13.50 -16.07
N VAL A 137 5.70 -12.48 -16.96
CA VAL A 137 4.61 -12.27 -17.92
C VAL A 137 5.06 -12.47 -19.38
N LEU A 138 6.30 -12.92 -19.58
CA LEU A 138 6.77 -13.33 -20.90
C LEU A 138 6.36 -14.79 -21.11
N GLY A 139 5.51 -15.02 -22.10
CA GLY A 139 5.21 -16.35 -22.65
C GLY A 139 6.29 -16.79 -23.63
#